data_AF-A0AB34CMZ5-F1
#
_entry.id   AF-A0AB34CMZ5-F1
#
_cell.length_a   1.000
_cell.length_b   1.000
_cell.length_c   1.000
_cell.angle_alpha   90.00
_cell.angle_beta   90.00
_cell.angle_gamma   90.00
#
_symmetry.space_group_name_H-M   'P 1'
#
loop_
_entity.id
_entity.type
_entity.pdbx_description
1 polymer ?
#
loop_
_entity_poly.entity_id
_entity_poly.type
_entity_poly.pdbx_seq_one_letter_code
_entity_poly.pdbx_strand_id
1 'polypeptide(L)'
;MGDKLLSVKLQKDILRALSIFHPRPMTAKQYLSCFDDVNEFVMLINISELIRRDLIHPEAIRYCDDEPFLCVGRLRLQAKGLEVATREYHHGAVKQLQSDLSRNSQPH
;
A
#
# COMPACT_ATOMS: atom_id res chain seq x y z
N MET A 1 -17.68 14.19 9.08
CA MET A 1 -17.20 13.00 8.35
C MET A 1 -16.24 12.30 9.27
N GLY A 2 -16.44 11.01 9.57
CA GLY A 2 -15.53 10.30 10.46
C GLY A 2 -14.21 10.06 9.75
N ASP A 3 -13.17 10.80 10.12
CA ASP A 3 -11.81 10.58 9.62
C ASP A 3 -11.35 9.20 10.09
N LYS A 4 -11.60 8.18 9.27
CA LYS A 4 -11.11 6.83 9.55
C LYS A 4 -9.60 6.86 9.38
N LEU A 5 -8.91 7.02 10.50
CA LEU A 5 -7.45 6.98 10.61
C LEU A 5 -6.88 5.69 9.99
N LEU A 6 -7.60 4.57 10.10
CA LEU A 6 -7.31 3.34 9.36
C LEU A 6 -8.18 3.25 8.10
N SER A 7 -7.50 3.15 6.95
CA SER A 7 -8.14 3.05 5.64
C SER A 7 -7.63 1.82 4.91
N VAL A 8 -8.51 0.83 4.72
CA VAL A 8 -8.20 -0.37 3.93
C VAL A 8 -7.81 -0.02 2.50
N LYS A 9 -8.42 1.04 1.92
CA LYS A 9 -8.08 1.52 0.58
C LYS A 9 -6.63 2.03 0.56
N LEU A 10 -6.28 2.94 1.48
CA LEU A 10 -4.92 3.48 1.58
C LEU A 10 -3.89 2.37 1.83
N GLN A 11 -4.20 1.41 2.71
CA GLN A 11 -3.32 0.26 2.96
C GLN A 11 -3.07 -0.55 1.67
N LYS A 12 -4.10 -0.78 0.86
CA LYS A 12 -3.94 -1.45 -0.44
C LYS A 12 -3.11 -0.62 -1.41
N ASP A 13 -3.33 0.69 -1.46
CA ASP A 13 -2.57 1.61 -2.32
C ASP A 13 -1.09 1.66 -1.93
N ILE A 14 -0.77 1.68 -0.62
CA ILE A 14 0.60 1.56 -0.09
C ILE A 14 1.24 0.25 -0.53
N LEU A 15 0.57 -0.89 -0.29
CA LEU A 15 1.12 -2.20 -0.65
C LEU A 15 1.36 -2.32 -2.16
N ARG A 16 0.45 -1.77 -2.98
CA ARG A 16 0.56 -1.74 -4.43
C ARG A 16 1.72 -0.86 -4.89
N ALA A 17 1.87 0.34 -4.34
CA ALA A 17 2.98 1.22 -4.72
C ALA A 17 4.33 0.57 -4.38
N LEU A 18 4.46 -0.02 -3.19
CA LEU A 18 5.71 -0.66 -2.76
C LEU A 18 6.04 -1.93 -3.56
N SER A 19 5.05 -2.65 -4.09
CA SER A 19 5.32 -3.84 -4.90
C SER A 19 6.01 -3.51 -6.24
N ILE A 20 5.76 -2.32 -6.79
CA ILE A 20 6.39 -1.85 -8.03
C ILE A 20 7.90 -1.68 -7.86
N PHE A 21 8.35 -1.29 -6.65
CA PHE A 21 9.76 -1.00 -6.37
C PHE A 21 10.50 -2.12 -5.65
N HIS A 22 9.78 -3.17 -5.20
CA HIS A 22 10.34 -4.31 -4.51
C HIS A 22 11.47 -4.99 -5.33
N PRO A 23 12.59 -5.41 -4.72
CA PRO A 23 12.90 -5.44 -3.28
C PRO A 23 13.47 -4.13 -2.70
N ARG A 24 13.59 -3.08 -3.51
CA ARG A 24 14.21 -1.82 -3.10
C ARG A 24 13.16 -0.91 -2.44
N PRO A 25 13.57 -0.08 -1.46
CA PRO A 25 12.72 0.98 -0.93
C PRO A 25 12.51 2.06 -2.01
N MET A 26 11.44 2.83 -1.87
CA MET A 26 11.21 4.01 -2.69
C MET A 26 12.22 5.10 -2.36
N THR A 27 12.55 5.93 -3.34
CA THR A 27 13.18 7.22 -3.08
C THR A 27 12.16 8.19 -2.48
N ALA A 28 12.62 9.22 -1.76
CA ALA A 28 11.73 10.28 -1.24
C ALA A 28 10.90 10.93 -2.36
N LYS A 29 11.48 11.14 -3.54
CA LYS A 29 10.79 11.70 -4.72
C LYS A 29 9.64 10.81 -5.19
N GLN A 30 9.87 9.50 -5.29
CA GLN A 30 8.83 8.54 -5.69
C GLN A 30 7.73 8.45 -4.63
N TYR A 31 8.11 8.44 -3.35
CA TYR A 31 7.16 8.42 -2.24
C TYR A 31 6.22 9.64 -2.29
N LEU A 32 6.79 10.84 -2.40
CA LEU A 32 6.00 12.07 -2.50
C LEU A 32 5.10 12.06 -3.74
N SER A 33 5.58 11.58 -4.90
CA SER A 33 4.73 11.50 -6.10
C SER A 33 3.55 10.52 -5.98
N CYS A 34 3.58 9.60 -5.02
CA CYS A 34 2.49 8.63 -4.81
C CYS A 34 1.52 9.03 -3.70
N PHE A 35 1.95 9.86 -2.74
CA PHE A 35 1.26 10.07 -1.48
C PHE A 35 1.33 11.51 -0.96
N ASP A 36 1.55 12.51 -1.83
CA ASP A 36 1.61 13.93 -1.45
C ASP A 36 0.28 14.46 -0.90
N ASP A 37 -0.84 13.86 -1.28
CA ASP A 37 -2.19 14.19 -0.83
C ASP A 37 -2.58 13.51 0.50
N VAL A 38 -1.75 12.60 1.03
CA VAL A 38 -2.03 11.86 2.25
C VAL A 38 -1.42 12.56 3.45
N ASN A 39 -2.26 12.87 4.44
CA ASN A 39 -1.80 13.41 5.72
C ASN A 39 -0.81 12.46 6.41
N GLU A 40 0.30 13.00 6.93
CA GLU A 40 1.40 12.24 7.54
C GLU A 40 0.93 11.36 8.71
N PHE A 41 0.05 11.85 9.58
CA PHE A 41 -0.47 11.10 10.72
C PHE A 41 -1.32 9.91 10.27
N VAL A 42 -2.18 10.12 9.25
CA VAL A 42 -2.96 9.05 8.63
C VAL A 42 -2.03 8.01 7.99
N MET A 43 -0.98 8.46 7.31
CA MET A 43 0.02 7.56 6.73
C MET A 43 0.71 6.71 7.81
N LEU A 44 1.21 7.33 8.88
CA LEU A 44 1.89 6.66 9.98
C LEU A 44 1.01 5.59 10.64
N ILE A 45 -0.26 5.88 10.89
CA ILE A 45 -1.20 4.91 11.46
C ILE A 45 -1.40 3.72 10.53
N ASN A 46 -1.56 3.95 9.23
CA ASN A 46 -1.77 2.85 8.27
C ASN A 46 -0.50 2.01 8.08
N ILE A 47 0.68 2.63 8.03
CA ILE A 47 1.95 1.91 7.97
C ILE A 47 2.18 1.12 9.26
N SER A 48 1.88 1.68 10.44
CA SER A 48 1.99 0.97 11.73
C SER A 48 1.14 -0.31 11.74
N GLU A 49 -0.09 -0.22 11.25
CA GLU A 49 -0.98 -1.39 11.15
C GLU A 49 -0.46 -2.44 10.15
N LEU A 50 0.14 -2.00 9.04
CA LEU A 50 0.76 -2.91 8.07
C LEU A 50 2.03 -3.58 8.62
N ILE A 51 2.82 -2.89 9.44
CA ILE A 51 3.96 -3.45 10.18
C ILE A 51 3.45 -4.50 11.18
N ARG A 52 2.43 -4.18 11.98
CA ARG A 52 1.84 -5.10 12.96
C ARG A 52 1.35 -6.41 12.32
N ARG A 53 0.93 -6.35 11.06
CA ARG A 53 0.47 -7.50 10.26
C ARG A 53 1.59 -8.23 9.52
N ASP A 54 2.84 -7.81 9.69
CA ASP A 54 4.04 -8.36 9.06
C ASP A 54 4.05 -8.18 7.52
N LEU A 55 3.46 -7.08 7.03
CA LEU A 55 3.37 -6.78 5.60
C LEU A 55 4.43 -5.75 5.16
N ILE A 56 4.81 -4.84 6.05
CA ILE A 56 5.86 -3.85 5.86
C ILE A 56 7.00 -4.11 6.85
N HIS A 57 8.22 -3.77 6.45
CA HIS A 57 9.39 -3.90 7.30
C HIS A 57 9.28 -3.03 8.56
N PRO A 58 9.59 -3.56 9.77
CA PRO A 58 9.37 -2.84 11.03
C PRO A 58 10.18 -1.55 11.17
N GLU A 59 11.37 -1.47 10.55
CA GLU A 59 12.19 -0.24 10.55
C GLU A 59 11.62 0.90 9.69
N ALA A 60 10.47 0.71 9.02
CA ALA A 60 9.83 1.77 8.27
C ALA A 60 9.33 2.90 9.19
N ILE A 61 9.04 2.62 10.47
CA ILE A 61 8.74 3.66 11.46
C ILE A 61 9.86 3.67 12.50
N ARG A 62 10.34 4.87 12.81
CA ARG A 62 11.32 5.11 13.87
C ARG A 62 10.81 6.20 14.79
N TYR A 63 11.40 6.29 15.97
CA TYR A 63 11.04 7.27 17.00
C TYR A 63 12.23 8.20 17.26
N CYS A 64 11.96 9.50 17.38
CA CYS A 64 12.91 10.52 17.83
C CYS A 64 12.18 11.37 18.86
N ASP A 65 12.71 11.46 20.09
CA ASP A 65 12.04 12.18 21.20
C ASP A 65 10.56 11.77 21.37
N ASP A 66 10.30 10.46 21.36
CA ASP A 66 8.98 9.82 21.42
C ASP A 66 8.02 10.11 20.25
N GLU A 67 8.44 10.94 19.28
CA GLU A 67 7.66 11.23 18.08
C GLU A 67 7.95 10.20 16.96
N PRO A 68 6.92 9.51 16.44
CA PRO A 68 7.08 8.56 15.34
C PRO A 68 7.26 9.29 14.00
N PHE A 69 8.21 8.83 13.19
CA PHE A 69 8.39 9.34 11.83
C PHE A 69 8.62 8.20 10.83
N LEU A 70 8.25 8.46 9.58
CA LEU A 70 8.37 7.52 8.48
C LEU A 70 9.78 7.53 7.89
N CYS A 71 10.49 6.42 8.01
CA CYS A 71 11.78 6.21 7.36
C CYS A 71 11.58 5.65 5.95
N VAL A 72 11.43 6.55 4.95
CA VAL A 72 11.18 6.15 3.55
C VAL A 72 12.24 5.19 3.00
N GLY A 73 13.52 5.37 3.36
CA GLY A 73 14.61 4.47 2.96
C GLY A 73 14.53 3.05 3.56
N ARG A 74 13.61 2.82 4.50
CA ARG A 74 13.32 1.51 5.11
C ARG A 74 11.89 1.04 4.80
N LEU A 75 11.09 1.86 4.11
CA LEU A 75 9.73 1.52 3.70
C LEU A 75 9.76 0.53 2.54
N ARG A 76 9.59 -0.76 2.86
CA ARG A 76 9.57 -1.86 1.90
C ARG A 76 8.64 -2.99 2.36
N LEU A 77 8.15 -3.76 1.40
CA LEU A 77 7.36 -4.96 1.67
C LEU A 77 8.21 -6.05 2.32
N GLN A 78 7.57 -6.80 3.21
CA GLN A 78 8.02 -8.15 3.58
C GLN A 78 7.47 -9.17 2.58
N ALA A 79 7.95 -10.42 2.65
CA ALA A 79 7.50 -11.50 1.76
C ALA A 79 5.97 -11.66 1.77
N LYS A 80 5.36 -11.67 2.96
CA LYS A 80 3.90 -11.71 3.15
C LYS A 80 3.19 -10.49 2.55
N GLY A 81 3.80 -9.30 2.66
CA GLY A 81 3.29 -8.09 2.03
C GLY A 81 3.26 -8.17 0.50
N LEU A 82 4.31 -8.74 -0.10
CA LEU A 82 4.39 -8.97 -1.54
C LEU A 82 3.33 -9.98 -2.03
N GLU A 83 3.12 -11.07 -1.30
CA GLU A 83 2.06 -12.03 -1.61
C GLU A 83 0.67 -11.39 -1.58
N VAL A 84 0.39 -10.55 -0.58
CA VAL A 84 -0.88 -9.82 -0.49
C VAL A 84 -1.04 -8.84 -1.65
N ALA A 85 0.01 -8.07 -1.97
CA ALA A 85 -0.02 -7.11 -3.06
C ALA A 85 -0.25 -7.77 -4.44
N THR A 86 0.36 -8.93 -4.68
CA THR A 86 0.23 -9.67 -5.95
C THR A 86 -1.11 -10.38 -6.08
N ARG A 87 -1.63 -11.01 -5.01
CA ARG A 87 -2.97 -11.64 -5.01
C ARG A 87 -4.09 -10.66 -5.34
N GLU A 88 -4.04 -9.46 -4.78
CA GLU A 88 -5.03 -8.41 -5.06
C GLU A 88 -4.95 -7.93 -6.51
N TYR A 89 -3.75 -7.89 -7.11
CA TYR A 89 -3.56 -7.59 -8.53
C TYR A 89 -4.24 -8.63 -9.43
N HIS A 90 -4.03 -9.92 -9.14
CA HIS A 90 -4.65 -11.01 -9.92
C HIS A 90 -6.17 -11.05 -9.74
N HIS A 91 -6.69 -10.80 -8.54
CA HIS A 91 -8.15 -10.77 -8.31
C HIS A 91 -8.83 -9.60 -9.04
N GLY A 92 -8.17 -8.44 -9.12
CA GLY A 92 -8.66 -7.29 -9.89
C GLY A 92 -8.64 -7.53 -11.40
N ALA A 93 -7.55 -8.09 -11.92
CA ALA A 93 -7.40 -8.39 -13.35
C ALA A 93 -8.41 -9.45 -13.82
N VAL A 94 -8.65 -10.50 -13.03
CA VAL A 94 -9.62 -11.55 -13.36
C VAL A 94 -11.05 -11.00 -13.38
N LYS A 95 -11.42 -10.12 -12.43
CA LYS A 95 -12.75 -9.49 -12.43
C LYS A 95 -12.98 -8.59 -13.65
N GLN A 96 -11.97 -7.83 -14.07
CA GLN A 96 -12.06 -6.97 -15.25
C GLN A 96 -12.22 -7.80 -16.53
N LEU A 97 -11.42 -8.86 -16.69
CA LEU A 97 -11.52 -9.77 -17.83
C LEU A 97 -12.89 -10.48 -17.88
N GLN A 98 -13.40 -10.92 -16.72
CA GLN A 98 -14.74 -11.52 -16.65
C GLN A 98 -15.85 -10.52 -16.99
N SER A 99 -15.76 -9.27 -16.54
CA SER A 99 -16.75 -8.25 -16.91
C SER A 99 -16.72 -7.91 -18.40
N ASP A 100 -15.53 -7.88 -19.01
CA ASP A 100 -15.36 -7.56 -20.42
C ASP A 100 -15.84 -8.72 -21.31
N LEU A 101 -15.62 -9.97 -20.89
CA LEU A 101 -16.18 -11.17 -21.55
C LEU A 101 -17.72 -11.24 -21.42
N SER A 102 -18.29 -10.90 -20.26
CA SER A 102 -19.75 -10.88 -20.07
C SER A 102 -20.43 -9.78 -20.89
N ARG A 103 -19.78 -8.63 -21.11
CA ARG A 103 -20.31 -7.54 -21.95
C ARG A 103 -20.30 -7.89 -23.45
N ASN A 104 -19.29 -8.62 -23.91
CA ASN A 104 -19.19 -9.06 -25.31
C ASN A 104 -20.04 -10.29 -25.66
N SER A 105 -20.75 -10.87 -24.69
CA SER A 105 -21.56 -12.07 -24.90
C SER A 105 -23.08 -11.80 -24.99
N GLN A 106 -23.51 -10.53 -25.01
CA GLN A 106 -24.92 -10.21 -25.27
C GLN A 106 -25.14 -10.09 -26.79
N PRO A 107 -25.96 -10.96 -27.41
CA PRO A 107 -26.35 -10.79 -28.80
C PRO A 107 -27.33 -9.62 -28.93
N HIS A 108 -27.11 -8.79 -29.96
CA HIS A 108 -28.05 -7.79 -30.43
C HIS A 108 -29.37 -8.43 -30.91
#